data_AF-A0A7W6G3M9-F1
#
_entry.id   AF-A0A7W6G3M9-F1
#
_cell.length_a   1.000
_cell.length_b   1.000
_cell.length_c   1.000
_cell.angle_alpha   90.00
_cell.angle_beta   90.00
_cell.angle_gamma   90.00
#
_symmetry.space_group_name_H-M   'P 1'
#
loop_
_entity.id
_entity.type
_entity.pdbx_description
1 polymer ?
#
loop_
_entity_poly.entity_id
_entity_poly.type
_entity_poly.pdbx_seq_one_letter_code
_entity_poly.pdbx_strand_id
1 'polypeptide(L)'
;MTEIHLSEQDRKFIDEQVKAGVYRDADAVVHASLQLLGSEQEELKRMIAEADAQFERGEYLTFTTADNWADSIIKRGMSELDRSS
;
A
#
# COMPACT_ATOMS: atom_id res chain seq x y z
N MET A 1 -29.27 -10.08 10.21
CA MET A 1 -29.13 -9.88 8.77
C MET A 1 -29.06 -8.38 8.55
N THR A 2 -27.93 -7.87 8.05
CA THR A 2 -27.78 -6.45 7.77
C THR A 2 -28.17 -6.23 6.32
N GLU A 3 -29.12 -5.35 6.07
CA GLU A 3 -29.55 -5.00 4.71
C GLU A 3 -28.86 -3.69 4.30
N ILE A 4 -28.18 -3.72 3.15
CA ILE A 4 -27.48 -2.55 2.59
C ILE A 4 -28.16 -2.20 1.28
N HIS A 5 -28.65 -0.97 1.18
CA HIS A 5 -29.22 -0.44 -0.05
C HIS A 5 -28.13 0.22 -0.88
N LEU A 6 -27.79 -0.40 -2.00
CA LEU A 6 -26.81 0.10 -2.96
C LEU A 6 -27.48 0.97 -4.01
N SER A 7 -26.71 1.88 -4.60
CA SER A 7 -27.13 2.55 -5.83
C SER A 7 -27.28 1.54 -6.97
N GLU A 8 -28.04 1.89 -8.01
CA GLU A 8 -28.16 1.03 -9.20
C GLU A 8 -26.79 0.77 -9.87
N GLN A 9 -25.91 1.77 -9.84
CA GLN A 9 -24.57 1.69 -10.40
C GLN A 9 -23.69 0.69 -9.62
N ASP A 10 -23.70 0.77 -8.29
CA ASP A 10 -22.89 -0.13 -7.46
C ASP A 10 -23.39 -1.57 -7.54
N ARG A 11 -24.71 -1.76 -7.62
CA ARG A 11 -25.31 -3.08 -7.84
C ARG A 11 -24.89 -3.69 -9.17
N LYS A 12 -24.90 -2.88 -10.25
CA LYS A 12 -24.45 -3.32 -11.57
C LYS A 12 -22.98 -3.71 -11.57
N PHE A 13 -22.12 -2.96 -10.88
CA PHE A 13 -20.71 -3.30 -10.71
C PHE A 13 -20.55 -4.67 -10.04
N ILE A 14 -21.25 -4.92 -8.92
CA ILE A 14 -21.18 -6.22 -8.22
C ILE A 14 -21.64 -7.36 -9.15
N ASP A 15 -22.75 -7.18 -9.86
CA ASP A 15 -23.26 -8.19 -10.78
C ASP A 15 -22.27 -8.51 -11.92
N GLU A 16 -21.58 -7.51 -12.45
CA GLU A 16 -20.55 -7.68 -13.48
C GLU A 16 -19.34 -8.46 -12.95
N GLN A 17 -18.89 -8.16 -11.74
CA GLN A 17 -17.76 -8.86 -11.10
C GLN A 17 -18.07 -10.34 -10.84
N VAL A 18 -19.29 -10.66 -10.41
CA VAL A 18 -19.73 -12.06 -10.20
C VAL A 18 -19.91 -12.78 -11.54
N LYS A 19 -20.52 -12.14 -12.55
CA LYS A 19 -20.68 -12.72 -13.90
C LYS A 19 -19.35 -13.00 -14.58
N ALA A 20 -18.35 -12.14 -14.36
CA ALA A 20 -17.00 -12.34 -14.86
C ALA A 20 -16.25 -13.46 -14.12
N GLY A 21 -16.81 -14.03 -13.05
CA GLY A 21 -16.21 -15.08 -12.25
C GLY A 21 -15.04 -14.62 -11.38
N VAL A 22 -14.86 -13.29 -11.22
CA VAL A 22 -13.80 -12.72 -10.38
C VAL A 22 -14.09 -12.99 -8.91
N TYR A 23 -15.37 -12.92 -8.52
CA TYR A 23 -15.83 -13.22 -7.18
C TYR A 23 -16.97 -14.25 -7.22
N ARG A 24 -17.08 -15.05 -6.17
CA ARG A 24 -18.06 -16.15 -6.07
C ARG A 24 -19.51 -15.62 -6.00
N ASP A 25 -19.72 -14.56 -5.25
CA ASP A 25 -21.03 -13.99 -4.94
C ASP A 25 -20.90 -12.51 -4.55
N ALA A 26 -22.03 -11.83 -4.38
CA ALA A 26 -22.08 -10.42 -4.00
C ALA A 26 -21.40 -10.15 -2.64
N ASP A 27 -21.54 -11.08 -1.69
CA ASP A 27 -20.94 -10.96 -0.36
C ASP A 27 -19.41 -10.94 -0.43
N ALA A 28 -18.80 -11.75 -1.30
CA ALA A 28 -17.36 -11.75 -1.54
C ALA A 28 -16.87 -10.41 -2.11
N VAL A 29 -17.63 -9.79 -3.03
CA VAL A 29 -17.30 -8.46 -3.58
C VAL A 29 -17.38 -7.39 -2.51
N VAL A 30 -18.44 -7.40 -1.69
CA VAL A 30 -18.64 -6.43 -0.60
C VAL A 30 -17.54 -6.59 0.46
N HIS A 31 -17.22 -7.83 0.85
CA HIS A 31 -16.17 -8.09 1.83
C HIS A 31 -14.80 -7.59 1.35
N ALA A 32 -14.41 -7.90 0.11
CA ALA A 32 -13.15 -7.44 -0.46
C ALA A 32 -13.08 -5.91 -0.54
N SER A 33 -14.19 -5.27 -0.95
CA SER A 33 -14.28 -3.81 -1.02
C SER A 33 -14.17 -3.15 0.35
N LEU A 34 -14.80 -3.73 1.40
CA LEU A 34 -14.69 -3.23 2.76
C LEU A 34 -13.28 -3.41 3.34
N GLN A 35 -12.59 -4.51 3.01
CA GLN A 35 -11.18 -4.68 3.36
C GLN A 35 -10.31 -3.61 2.70
N LEU A 36 -10.54 -3.31 1.42
CA LEU A 36 -9.80 -2.29 0.68
C LEU A 36 -10.04 -0.88 1.24
N LEU A 37 -11.29 -0.56 1.59
CA LEU A 37 -11.67 0.75 2.14
C LEU A 37 -10.88 1.11 3.41
N GLY A 38 -10.48 0.10 4.19
CA GLY A 38 -9.61 0.28 5.35
C GLY A 38 -8.12 0.09 5.09
N SER A 39 -7.70 -0.59 4.02
CA SER A 39 -6.31 -1.06 3.91
C SER A 39 -5.32 0.01 3.51
N GLU A 40 -5.64 0.85 2.52
CA GLU A 40 -4.71 1.86 2.00
C GLU A 40 -4.41 2.94 3.05
N GLN A 41 -5.42 3.35 3.80
CA GLN A 41 -5.26 4.34 4.87
C GLN A 41 -4.44 3.77 6.03
N GLU A 42 -4.63 2.51 6.39
CA GLU A 42 -3.87 1.86 7.47
C GLU A 42 -2.43 1.54 7.06
N GLU A 43 -2.18 1.21 5.79
CA GLU A 43 -0.82 1.07 5.27
C GLU A 43 -0.06 2.39 5.31
N LEU A 44 -0.65 3.48 4.81
CA LEU A 44 -0.01 4.79 4.87
C LEU A 44 0.29 5.23 6.30
N LYS A 45 -0.66 5.06 7.23
CA LYS A 45 -0.43 5.35 8.66
C LYS A 45 0.71 4.54 9.25
N ARG A 46 0.80 3.24 8.91
CA ARG A 46 1.90 2.38 9.36
C ARG A 46 3.25 2.84 8.81
N MET A 47 3.32 3.20 7.53
CA MET A 47 4.56 3.71 6.91
C MET A 47 5.03 5.00 7.59
N ILE A 48 4.11 5.92 7.91
CA ILE A 48 4.44 7.16 8.63
C ILE A 48 4.96 6.85 10.04
N ALA A 49 4.24 6.01 10.80
CA ALA A 49 4.63 5.66 12.16
C ALA A 49 6.01 4.97 12.22
N GLU A 50 6.31 4.10 11.25
CA GLU A 50 7.63 3.47 11.15
C GLU A 50 8.71 4.50 10.80
N ALA A 51 8.45 5.41 9.86
CA ALA A 51 9.40 6.48 9.52
C ALA A 51 9.68 7.38 10.73
N ASP A 52 8.66 7.78 11.49
CA ASP A 52 8.81 8.57 12.71
C ASP A 52 9.68 7.83 13.74
N ALA A 53 9.43 6.53 13.94
CA ALA A 53 10.22 5.70 14.84
C ALA A 53 11.68 5.56 14.37
N GLN A 54 11.95 5.48 13.06
CA GLN A 54 13.31 5.50 12.50
C GLN A 54 14.00 6.83 12.78
N PHE A 55 13.30 7.95 12.65
CA PHE A 55 13.82 9.27 13.00
C PHE A 55 14.20 9.37 14.48
N GLU A 56 13.34 8.88 15.39
CA GLU A 56 13.62 8.85 16.83
C GLU A 56 14.83 7.99 17.18
N ARG A 57 15.03 6.86 16.47
CA ARG A 57 16.19 5.99 16.64
C ARG A 57 17.49 6.55 16.02
N GLY A 58 17.40 7.64 15.26
CA GLY A 58 18.54 8.18 14.52
C GLY A 58 18.90 7.40 13.26
N GLU A 59 17.98 6.58 12.74
CA GLU A 59 18.14 5.74 11.55
C GLU A 59 17.88 6.55 10.26
N TYR A 60 18.54 7.70 10.12
CA TYR A 60 18.41 8.57 8.96
C TYR A 60 19.76 9.11 8.48
N LEU A 61 19.81 9.53 7.22
CA LEU A 61 20.95 10.22 6.63
C LEU A 61 20.52 11.63 6.23
N THR A 62 21.36 12.62 6.53
CA THR A 62 21.12 14.01 6.16
C THR A 62 21.93 14.39 4.93
N PHE A 63 21.29 15.03 3.96
CA PHE A 63 21.94 15.57 2.77
C PHE A 63 21.59 17.03 2.62
N THR A 64 22.57 17.86 2.26
CA THR A 64 22.39 19.29 2.01
C THR A 64 22.31 19.63 0.53
N THR A 65 22.64 18.67 -0.35
CA THR A 65 22.58 18.81 -1.80
C THR A 65 22.05 17.53 -2.45
N ALA A 66 21.45 17.68 -3.63
CA ALA A 66 21.01 16.54 -4.43
C ALA A 66 22.18 15.64 -4.85
N ASP A 67 23.35 16.20 -5.17
CA ASP A 67 24.54 15.44 -5.56
C ASP A 67 25.01 14.51 -4.44
N ASN A 68 25.10 15.02 -3.20
CA ASN A 68 25.50 14.21 -2.04
C ASN A 68 24.51 13.06 -1.77
N TRP A 69 23.22 13.30 -2.03
CA TRP A 69 22.20 12.26 -1.91
C TRP A 69 22.37 11.19 -3.00
N ALA A 70 22.54 11.60 -4.25
CA ALA A 70 22.76 10.70 -5.39
C ALA A 70 24.01 9.81 -5.18
N ASP A 71 25.12 10.41 -4.76
CA ASP A 71 26.36 9.69 -4.44
C ASP A 71 26.14 8.63 -3.35
N SER A 72 25.33 8.94 -2.33
CA SER A 72 25.01 7.97 -1.26
C SER A 72 24.21 6.78 -1.77
N ILE A 73 23.32 6.98 -2.74
CA ILE A 73 22.52 5.91 -3.35
C ILE A 73 23.43 5.01 -4.18
N ILE A 74 24.28 5.61 -5.03
CA ILE A 74 25.23 4.89 -5.88
C ILE A 74 26.17 4.05 -5.01
N LYS A 75 26.77 4.65 -3.97
CA LYS A 75 27.70 3.96 -3.08
C LYS A 75 27.06 2.76 -2.36
N ARG A 76 25.83 2.93 -1.86
CA ARG A 76 25.09 1.82 -1.21
C ARG A 76 24.75 0.72 -2.20
N GLY A 77 24.24 1.09 -3.38
CA GLY A 77 23.93 0.13 -4.45
C GLY A 77 25.15 -0.71 -4.85
N MET A 78 26.30 -0.06 -5.05
CA MET A 78 27.56 -0.78 -5.35
C MET A 78 27.99 -1.70 -4.20
N SER A 79 27.89 -1.25 -2.95
CA SER A 79 28.26 -2.07 -1.79
C SER A 79 27.39 -3.32 -1.59
N GLU A 80 26.11 -3.26 -1.95
CA GLU A 80 25.21 -4.42 -1.87
C GLU A 80 25.51 -5.43 -2.99
N LEU A 81 25.82 -4.93 -4.20
CA LEU A 81 26.22 -5.78 -5.32
C LEU A 81 27.55 -6.49 -5.06
N ASP A 82 28.55 -5.78 -4.52
CA ASP A 82 29.87 -6.36 -4.19
C ASP A 82 29.78 -7.41 -3.06
N ARG A 83 28.82 -7.28 -2.13
CA ARG A 83 28.56 -8.27 -1.07
C ARG A 83 27.89 -9.56 -1.56
N SER A 84 27.34 -9.54 -2.77
CA SER A 84 26.62 -10.67 -3.38
C SER A 84 27.49 -11.52 -4.32
N SER A 85 28.78 -11.20 -4.47
CA SER A 85 29.81 -12.01 -5.16
C SER A 85 30.74 -12.71 -4.16
#